data_AF-A0A972LWT8-F1
#
_entry.id   AF-A0A972LWT8-F1
#
_cell.length_a   1.000
_cell.length_b   1.000
_cell.length_c   1.000
_cell.angle_alpha   90.00
_cell.angle_beta   90.00
_cell.angle_gamma   90.00
#
_symmetry.space_group_name_H-M   'P 1'
#
loop_
_entity.id
_entity.type
_entity.pdbx_description
1 polymer ?
#
loop_
_entity_poly.entity_id
_entity_poly.type
_entity_poly.pdbx_seq_one_letter_code
_entity_poly.pdbx_strand_id
1 'polypeptide(L)'
;MRLPILLCFVHLALLSDCFGADPSAVSLASHDQLQTTTLPADAEATERIKKIVMSQGDDARAIANLVQLTRKLPAPTTSQLYFELASEYLQLGKYNQAANVLQQLLNQYPDQPITGEALVTLVRLYSSSEVTHTQQASPASTGGQQGLLKYALYTADRALQKNATLADSPALTFQRAVATRLGGNPQAARLTRLKHDAHVGPWRTYALAEKWLQSKRDDEPPLPKVVCRQANARPHLDGQLDDSIWQADEPVQFSYDDDFLYLAISTPKIAGQNYEPDARPRTYDADLTGHDQVRLRLDLDRDYATCFELTVDHRGQTNDRCWLDKSWNLQWFVAAGGDNTHWTIEAAIPWKSLTATPPQPNTAWAIAWTRLPPNPKPHSPGEGASATGERFTLLLFQ
;
A
#
# COMPACT_ATOMS: atom_id res chain seq x y z
N MET A 1 4.12 -70.13 11.61
CA MET A 1 3.53 -69.11 10.71
C MET A 1 3.80 -67.76 11.37
N ARG A 2 4.88 -67.08 10.97
CA ARG A 2 5.37 -65.82 11.56
C ARG A 2 4.91 -64.67 10.66
N LEU A 3 4.23 -63.66 11.22
CA LEU A 3 4.02 -62.36 10.57
C LEU A 3 4.82 -61.28 11.33
N PRO A 4 5.55 -60.39 10.64
CA PRO A 4 6.39 -59.39 11.27
C PRO A 4 5.65 -58.05 11.49
N ILE A 5 6.01 -57.39 12.59
CA ILE A 5 5.68 -56.00 12.92
C ILE A 5 6.60 -55.10 12.11
N LEU A 6 6.05 -54.24 11.25
CA LEU A 6 6.80 -53.24 10.50
C LEU A 6 6.80 -51.92 11.29
N LEU A 7 7.91 -51.63 11.97
CA LEU A 7 8.23 -50.28 12.44
C LEU A 7 8.65 -49.44 11.24
N CYS A 8 7.91 -48.36 10.95
CA CYS A 8 8.37 -47.29 10.07
C CYS A 8 8.81 -46.11 10.94
N PHE A 9 10.12 -45.89 10.99
CA PHE A 9 10.75 -44.64 11.43
C PHE A 9 10.54 -43.60 10.32
N VAL A 10 9.90 -42.47 10.64
CA VAL A 10 10.05 -41.24 9.85
C VAL A 10 10.42 -40.11 10.83
N HIS A 11 11.50 -39.42 10.46
CA HIS A 11 12.20 -38.40 11.21
C HIS A 11 11.29 -37.28 11.71
N LEU A 12 11.39 -37.02 13.01
CA LEU A 12 10.88 -35.83 13.69
C LEU A 12 11.84 -34.67 13.38
N ALA A 13 11.50 -33.80 12.43
CA ALA A 13 12.18 -32.52 12.25
C ALA A 13 11.50 -31.48 13.16
N LEU A 14 12.25 -30.99 14.13
CA LEU A 14 11.88 -29.91 15.04
C LEU A 14 11.64 -28.62 14.25
N LEU A 15 10.38 -28.18 14.18
CA LEU A 15 10.01 -26.82 13.79
C LEU A 15 10.40 -25.88 14.94
N SER A 16 11.48 -25.14 14.74
CA SER A 16 11.81 -23.94 15.51
C SER A 16 11.48 -22.75 14.60
N ASP A 17 10.23 -22.31 14.63
CA ASP A 17 9.82 -21.11 13.89
C ASP A 17 10.02 -19.89 14.77
N CYS A 18 11.05 -19.12 14.40
CA CYS A 18 11.29 -17.77 14.86
C CYS A 18 10.18 -16.86 14.31
N PHE A 19 9.39 -16.28 15.23
CA PHE A 19 8.47 -15.20 14.96
C PHE A 19 9.22 -14.01 14.30
N GLY A 20 8.92 -13.76 13.02
CA GLY A 20 9.30 -12.54 12.31
C GLY A 20 8.05 -11.70 12.07
N ALA A 21 7.95 -10.54 12.71
CA ALA A 21 6.86 -9.59 12.50
C ALA A 21 6.97 -8.92 11.12
N ASP A 22 5.82 -8.77 10.44
CA ASP A 22 5.63 -8.15 9.13
C ASP A 22 5.52 -6.61 9.24
N PRO A 23 6.41 -5.82 8.61
CA PRO A 23 6.41 -4.36 8.66
C PRO A 23 5.86 -3.66 7.40
N SER A 24 5.23 -4.40 6.46
CA SER A 24 4.44 -3.83 5.35
C SER A 24 2.97 -3.62 5.71
N ALA A 25 2.52 -4.18 6.82
CA ALA A 25 1.28 -3.80 7.44
C ALA A 25 1.52 -2.60 8.36
N VAL A 26 1.13 -1.40 7.92
CA VAL A 26 0.32 -0.58 8.85
C VAL A 26 -0.99 -1.33 8.96
N SER A 27 -0.97 -2.41 9.73
CA SER A 27 -2.19 -2.84 10.33
C SER A 27 -2.54 -1.70 11.27
N LEU A 28 -3.74 -1.12 11.11
CA LEU A 28 -4.53 -0.78 12.29
C LEU A 28 -4.75 -2.12 13.00
N ALA A 29 -3.69 -2.65 13.60
CA ALA A 29 -3.76 -3.81 14.45
C ALA A 29 -4.66 -3.33 15.57
N SER A 30 -5.78 -4.03 15.70
CA SER A 30 -6.63 -4.02 16.87
C SER A 30 -5.86 -3.47 18.07
N HIS A 31 -6.34 -2.33 18.59
CA HIS A 31 -5.89 -1.45 19.68
C HIS A 31 -5.34 -2.10 20.99
N ASP A 32 -4.78 -3.32 20.99
CA ASP A 32 -4.66 -4.14 22.18
C ASP A 32 -3.22 -4.43 22.66
N GLN A 33 -2.18 -3.76 22.12
CA GLN A 33 -0.81 -3.92 22.67
C GLN A 33 -0.03 -2.62 22.96
N LEU A 34 -0.71 -1.48 22.97
CA LEU A 34 -0.26 -0.31 23.74
C LEU A 34 -1.38 0.09 24.69
N GLN A 35 -1.65 -0.73 25.70
CA GLN A 35 -2.49 -0.34 26.84
C GLN A 35 -1.79 0.78 27.62
N THR A 36 -1.82 1.98 27.09
CA THR A 36 -1.99 3.16 27.94
C THR A 36 -3.38 3.01 28.53
N THR A 37 -3.46 2.80 29.84
CA THR A 37 -4.72 2.68 30.57
C THR A 37 -5.49 3.99 30.40
N THR A 38 -6.25 4.11 29.32
CA THR A 38 -7.03 5.32 29.02
C THR A 38 -8.23 5.27 29.95
N LEU A 39 -8.35 6.28 30.81
CA LEU A 39 -9.47 6.35 31.74
C LEU A 39 -10.78 6.42 30.92
N PRO A 40 -11.88 5.80 31.38
CA PRO A 40 -13.15 5.82 30.64
C PRO A 40 -13.64 7.23 30.28
N ALA A 41 -13.39 8.22 31.14
CA ALA A 41 -13.72 9.62 30.90
C ALA A 41 -12.90 10.24 29.75
N ASP A 42 -11.64 9.81 29.59
CA ASP A 42 -10.78 10.27 28.50
C ASP A 42 -11.22 9.67 27.17
N ALA A 43 -11.67 8.41 27.15
CA ALA A 43 -12.18 7.75 25.95
C ALA A 43 -13.46 8.40 25.40
N GLU A 44 -14.39 8.78 26.28
CA GLU A 44 -15.59 9.52 25.87
C GLU A 44 -15.23 10.93 25.36
N ALA A 45 -14.27 11.59 26.03
CA ALA A 45 -13.78 12.90 25.63
C ALA A 45 -13.09 12.86 24.26
N THR A 46 -12.22 11.89 24.01
CA THR A 46 -11.50 11.76 22.73
C THR A 46 -12.48 11.53 21.58
N GLU A 47 -13.46 10.63 21.73
CA GLU A 47 -14.48 10.37 20.72
C GLU A 47 -15.34 11.61 20.42
N ARG A 48 -15.70 12.38 21.46
CA ARG A 48 -16.43 13.64 21.29
C ARG A 48 -15.61 14.68 20.54
N ILE A 49 -14.33 14.85 20.90
CA ILE A 49 -13.43 15.81 20.26
C ILE A 49 -13.25 15.44 18.79
N LYS A 50 -13.05 14.16 18.51
CA LYS A 50 -12.91 13.62 17.17
C LYS A 50 -14.11 13.96 16.29
N LYS A 51 -15.33 13.69 16.75
CA LYS A 51 -16.57 14.08 16.05
C LYS A 51 -16.65 15.58 15.78
N ILE A 52 -16.29 16.42 16.77
CA ILE A 52 -16.32 17.88 16.62
C ILE A 52 -15.33 18.33 15.53
N VAL A 53 -14.09 17.87 15.58
CA VAL A 53 -13.04 18.27 14.64
C VAL A 53 -13.36 17.77 13.23
N MET A 54 -13.84 16.53 13.09
CA MET A 54 -14.22 15.94 11.80
C MET A 54 -15.42 16.66 11.15
N SER A 55 -16.31 17.26 11.94
CA SER A 55 -17.46 18.03 11.44
C SER A 55 -17.08 19.40 10.84
N GLN A 56 -15.87 19.91 11.11
CA GLN A 56 -15.46 21.26 10.71
C GLN A 56 -14.94 21.38 9.26
N GLY A 57 -14.82 20.27 8.52
CA GLY A 57 -14.36 20.31 7.13
C GLY A 57 -12.90 20.75 6.96
N ASP A 58 -12.59 21.46 5.86
CA ASP A 58 -11.25 22.00 5.51
C ASP A 58 -10.90 23.32 6.23
N ASP A 59 -11.42 23.53 7.43
CA ASP A 59 -11.22 24.79 8.14
C ASP A 59 -9.87 24.82 8.86
N ALA A 60 -9.04 25.83 8.58
CA ALA A 60 -7.79 26.07 9.32
C ALA A 60 -8.02 26.23 10.84
N ARG A 61 -9.24 26.60 11.25
CA ARG A 61 -9.67 26.64 12.66
C ARG A 61 -9.76 25.25 13.29
N ALA A 62 -9.85 24.17 12.51
CA ALA A 62 -9.94 22.81 13.03
C ALA A 62 -8.72 22.42 13.88
N ILE A 63 -7.51 22.81 13.44
CA ILE A 63 -6.28 22.55 14.22
C ILE A 63 -6.26 23.39 15.50
N ALA A 64 -6.63 24.68 15.43
CA ALA A 64 -6.69 25.54 16.62
C ALA A 64 -7.71 25.02 17.65
N ASN A 65 -8.88 24.59 17.17
CA ASN A 65 -9.90 23.97 17.99
C ASN A 65 -9.43 22.64 18.59
N LEU A 66 -8.78 21.79 17.81
CA LEU A 66 -8.18 20.54 18.29
C LEU A 66 -7.23 20.82 19.46
N VAL A 67 -6.29 21.76 19.30
CA VAL A 67 -5.35 22.18 20.35
C VAL A 67 -6.07 22.72 21.60
N GLN A 68 -7.14 23.48 21.43
CA GLN A 68 -7.92 24.00 22.55
C GLN A 68 -8.66 22.90 23.30
N LEU A 69 -9.30 21.99 22.56
CA LEU A 69 -10.12 20.90 23.11
C LEU A 69 -9.28 19.86 23.84
N THR A 70 -8.04 19.62 23.40
CA THR A 70 -7.15 18.64 24.04
C THR A 70 -6.30 19.20 25.17
N ARG A 71 -6.42 20.50 25.52
CA ARG A 71 -5.57 21.17 26.53
C ARG A 71 -5.51 20.46 27.88
N LYS A 72 -6.59 19.80 28.29
CA LYS A 72 -6.70 19.12 29.60
C LYS A 72 -6.40 17.62 29.54
N LEU A 73 -6.22 17.06 28.34
CA LEU A 73 -5.95 15.64 28.19
C LEU A 73 -4.47 15.33 28.46
N PRO A 74 -4.14 14.14 28.97
CA PRO A 74 -2.76 13.68 29.09
C PRO A 74 -2.04 13.68 27.73
N ALA A 75 -0.73 13.91 27.73
CA ALA A 75 0.07 13.93 26.51
C ALA A 75 0.01 12.59 25.72
N PRO A 76 0.10 11.40 26.35
CA PRO A 76 -0.05 10.13 25.63
C PRO A 76 -1.40 10.03 24.91
N THR A 77 -2.50 10.26 25.63
CA THR A 77 -3.87 10.25 25.09
C THR A 77 -4.06 11.27 23.96
N THR A 78 -3.50 12.48 24.12
CA THR A 78 -3.61 13.53 23.10
C THR A 78 -2.86 13.18 21.83
N SER A 79 -1.63 12.69 21.96
CA SER A 79 -0.83 12.27 20.81
C SER A 79 -1.46 11.11 20.04
N GLN A 80 -2.07 10.16 20.76
CA GLN A 80 -2.81 9.06 20.16
C GLN A 80 -4.04 9.55 19.40
N LEU A 81 -4.85 10.44 20.00
CA LEU A 81 -6.00 11.06 19.34
C LEU A 81 -5.60 11.80 18.05
N TYR A 82 -4.47 12.51 18.06
CA TYR A 82 -3.99 13.21 16.87
C TYR A 82 -3.64 12.21 15.75
N PHE A 83 -2.98 11.11 16.08
CA PHE A 83 -2.65 10.08 15.11
C PHE A 83 -3.90 9.38 14.54
N GLU A 84 -4.90 9.11 15.39
CA GLU A 84 -6.18 8.55 14.96
C GLU A 84 -6.96 9.50 14.03
N LEU A 85 -7.01 10.80 14.37
CA LEU A 85 -7.61 11.83 13.51
C LEU A 85 -6.90 11.92 12.15
N ALA A 86 -5.57 11.91 12.14
CA ALA A 86 -4.81 11.89 10.89
C ALA A 86 -5.16 10.66 10.04
N SER A 87 -5.27 9.49 10.67
CA SER A 87 -5.63 8.23 9.99
C SER A 87 -7.02 8.30 9.37
N GLU A 88 -8.00 8.91 10.04
CA GLU A 88 -9.33 9.12 9.46
C GLU A 88 -9.31 10.11 8.29
N TYR A 89 -8.56 11.20 8.41
CA TYR A 89 -8.40 12.12 7.29
C TYR A 89 -7.76 11.42 6.08
N LEU A 90 -6.77 10.55 6.28
CA LEU A 90 -6.20 9.76 5.19
C LEU A 90 -7.23 8.84 4.52
N GLN A 91 -8.12 8.21 5.31
CA GLN A 91 -9.20 7.35 4.78
C GLN A 91 -10.24 8.11 3.96
N LEU A 92 -10.40 9.40 4.24
CA LEU A 92 -11.32 10.29 3.54
C LEU A 92 -10.68 11.07 2.38
N GLY A 93 -9.43 10.76 2.00
CA GLY A 93 -8.70 11.52 0.96
C GLY A 93 -8.28 12.93 1.38
N LYS A 94 -8.44 13.25 2.67
CA LYS A 94 -8.22 14.55 3.29
C LYS A 94 -6.75 14.74 3.70
N TYR A 95 -5.87 14.53 2.73
CA TYR A 95 -4.42 14.46 2.92
C TYR A 95 -3.82 15.74 3.54
N ASN A 96 -4.30 16.93 3.18
CA ASN A 96 -3.80 18.19 3.77
C ASN A 96 -4.15 18.30 5.25
N GLN A 97 -5.35 17.89 5.67
CA GLN A 97 -5.72 17.85 7.08
C GLN A 97 -4.91 16.80 7.84
N ALA A 98 -4.74 15.61 7.28
CA ALA A 98 -3.90 14.58 7.87
C ALA A 98 -2.47 15.08 8.11
N ALA A 99 -1.87 15.71 7.09
CA ALA A 99 -0.55 16.34 7.18
C ALA A 99 -0.49 17.37 8.32
N ASN A 100 -1.45 18.28 8.40
CA ASN A 100 -1.48 19.33 9.42
C ASN A 100 -1.58 18.75 10.85
N VAL A 101 -2.42 17.72 11.06
CA VAL A 101 -2.54 17.06 12.36
C VAL A 101 -1.25 16.33 12.73
N LEU A 102 -0.62 15.61 11.79
CA LEU A 102 0.66 14.93 12.02
C LEU A 102 1.77 15.92 12.34
N GLN A 103 1.86 17.03 11.62
CA GLN A 103 2.82 18.10 11.93
C GLN A 103 2.62 18.65 13.34
N GLN A 104 1.36 18.86 13.75
CA GLN A 104 1.06 19.32 15.10
C GLN A 104 1.49 18.31 16.15
N LEU A 105 1.25 17.01 15.92
CA LEU A 105 1.70 15.92 16.78
C LEU A 105 3.23 15.96 16.95
N LEU A 106 3.97 15.98 15.84
CA LEU A 106 5.44 15.98 15.85
C LEU A 106 6.03 17.22 16.54
N ASN A 107 5.35 18.37 16.45
CA ASN A 107 5.80 19.61 17.05
C ASN A 107 5.54 19.65 18.57
N GLN A 108 4.35 19.22 19.02
CA GLN A 108 3.93 19.34 20.41
C GLN A 108 4.32 18.15 21.28
N TYR A 109 4.44 16.96 20.69
CA TYR A 109 4.59 15.70 21.43
C TYR A 109 5.79 14.87 20.96
N PRO A 110 7.00 15.45 20.74
CA PRO A 110 8.12 14.77 20.08
C PRO A 110 8.65 13.52 20.80
N ASP A 111 8.40 13.40 22.11
CA ASP A 111 8.91 12.31 22.95
C ASP A 111 7.88 11.20 23.18
N GLN A 112 6.68 11.31 22.62
CA GLN A 112 5.64 10.28 22.77
C GLN A 112 5.94 9.06 21.88
N PRO A 113 5.60 7.83 22.31
CA PRO A 113 5.86 6.61 21.53
C PRO A 113 5.29 6.66 20.10
N ILE A 114 4.09 7.23 19.92
CA ILE A 114 3.41 7.32 18.62
C ILE A 114 4.10 8.26 17.62
N THR A 115 5.02 9.12 18.07
CA THR A 115 5.73 10.12 17.23
C THR A 115 6.49 9.46 16.08
N GLY A 116 7.09 8.29 16.31
CA GLY A 116 7.81 7.57 15.27
C GLY A 116 6.90 7.16 14.11
N GLU A 117 5.71 6.64 14.43
CA GLU A 117 4.71 6.25 13.45
C GLU A 117 4.10 7.45 12.72
N ALA A 118 3.82 8.52 13.47
CA ALA A 118 3.35 9.78 12.91
C ALA A 118 4.36 10.37 11.92
N LEU A 119 5.66 10.31 12.23
CA LEU A 119 6.71 10.80 11.36
C LEU A 119 6.82 9.97 10.08
N VAL A 120 6.82 8.64 10.19
CA VAL A 120 6.85 7.74 9.04
C VAL A 120 5.66 8.00 8.13
N THR A 121 4.46 8.15 8.70
CA THR A 121 3.23 8.44 7.97
C THR A 121 3.30 9.79 7.24
N LEU A 122 3.82 10.82 7.90
CA LEU A 122 3.97 12.14 7.29
C LEU A 122 4.99 12.14 6.15
N VAL A 123 6.12 11.44 6.32
CA VAL A 123 7.14 11.32 5.26
C VAL A 123 6.56 10.60 4.05
N ARG A 124 5.87 9.45 4.25
CA ARG A 124 5.17 8.71 3.19
C ARG A 124 4.18 9.59 2.44
N LEU A 125 3.35 10.32 3.18
CA LEU A 125 2.34 11.21 2.61
C LEU A 125 2.96 12.25 1.67
N TYR A 126 4.11 12.83 2.04
CA TYR A 126 4.79 13.84 1.25
C TYR A 126 5.69 13.29 0.14
N SER A 127 6.11 12.03 0.24
CA SER A 127 6.92 11.38 -0.79
C SER A 127 6.10 10.63 -1.84
N SER A 128 4.89 10.18 -1.49
CA SER A 128 4.05 9.34 -2.36
C SER A 128 3.70 10.02 -3.69
N SER A 129 4.05 9.35 -4.77
CA SER A 129 3.67 9.74 -6.13
C SER A 129 2.18 9.55 -6.41
N GLU A 130 1.58 8.51 -5.83
CA GLU A 130 0.17 8.15 -5.94
C GLU A 130 -0.69 9.23 -5.30
N VAL A 131 -0.41 9.56 -4.03
CA VAL A 131 -1.12 10.63 -3.32
C VAL A 131 -0.90 11.97 -4.00
N THR A 132 0.32 12.26 -4.47
CA THR A 132 0.57 13.50 -5.21
C THR A 132 -0.29 13.57 -6.47
N HIS A 133 -0.42 12.46 -7.22
CA HIS A 133 -1.21 12.41 -8.43
C HIS A 133 -2.70 12.67 -8.15
N THR A 134 -3.27 12.04 -7.11
CA THR A 134 -4.68 12.25 -6.73
C THR A 134 -4.94 13.68 -6.23
N GLN A 135 -3.97 14.29 -5.54
CA GLN A 135 -4.06 15.69 -5.11
C GLN A 135 -3.91 16.71 -6.23
N GLN A 136 -3.11 16.44 -7.26
CA GLN A 136 -2.95 17.35 -8.41
C GLN A 136 -4.16 17.33 -9.34
N ALA A 137 -4.88 16.20 -9.41
CA ALA A 137 -6.20 16.16 -10.04
C ALA A 137 -7.22 17.05 -9.30
N SER A 138 -6.93 17.47 -8.05
CA SER A 138 -7.72 18.41 -7.26
C SER A 138 -7.15 19.85 -7.36
N PRO A 139 -7.98 20.88 -7.60
CA PRO A 139 -7.51 22.24 -7.93
C PRO A 139 -6.82 23.04 -6.81
N ALA A 140 -6.48 22.43 -5.65
CA ALA A 140 -6.05 23.14 -4.43
C ALA A 140 -4.56 22.96 -4.03
N SER A 141 -3.76 22.17 -4.75
CA SER A 141 -2.39 21.81 -4.32
C SER A 141 -1.34 22.87 -4.70
N THR A 142 -1.24 23.94 -3.91
CA THR A 142 -0.25 25.01 -4.11
C THR A 142 1.05 24.67 -3.38
N GLY A 143 2.11 24.29 -4.10
CA GLY A 143 3.45 24.07 -3.51
C GLY A 143 4.37 23.14 -4.29
N GLY A 144 3.83 22.30 -5.17
CA GLY A 144 4.58 21.34 -5.99
C GLY A 144 5.23 20.22 -5.17
N GLN A 145 5.31 19.02 -5.74
CA GLN A 145 5.85 17.83 -5.07
C GLN A 145 7.27 18.04 -4.51
N GLN A 146 8.12 18.81 -5.21
CA GLN A 146 9.47 19.11 -4.74
C GLN A 146 9.52 19.89 -3.41
N GLY A 147 8.55 20.77 -3.16
CA GLY A 147 8.45 21.48 -1.88
C GLY A 147 8.13 20.52 -0.74
N LEU A 148 7.17 19.62 -0.97
CA LEU A 148 6.76 18.59 -0.01
C LEU A 148 7.90 17.61 0.31
N LEU A 149 8.65 17.15 -0.70
CA LEU A 149 9.81 16.27 -0.51
C LEU A 149 10.90 16.91 0.37
N LYS A 150 11.23 18.19 0.12
CA LYS A 150 12.20 18.94 0.95
C LYS A 150 11.69 19.08 2.39
N TYR A 151 10.41 19.35 2.55
CA TYR A 151 9.79 19.50 3.86
C TYR A 151 9.74 18.17 4.63
N ALA A 152 9.48 17.05 3.96
CA ALA A 152 9.52 15.70 4.53
C ALA A 152 10.89 15.38 5.12
N LEU A 153 11.96 15.60 4.34
CA LEU A 153 13.33 15.38 4.78
C LEU A 153 13.71 16.31 5.95
N TYR A 154 13.40 17.60 5.85
CA TYR A 154 13.63 18.57 6.93
C TYR A 154 12.93 18.15 8.23
N THR A 155 11.67 17.73 8.15
CA THR A 155 10.88 17.31 9.31
C THR A 155 11.46 16.05 9.95
N ALA A 156 11.84 15.07 9.12
CA ALA A 156 12.49 13.85 9.59
C ALA A 156 13.84 14.12 10.26
N ASP A 157 14.67 15.00 9.69
CA ASP A 157 15.96 15.37 10.26
C ASP A 157 15.81 16.09 11.60
N ARG A 158 14.82 17.00 11.73
CA ARG A 158 14.52 17.66 13.00
C ARG A 158 13.99 16.69 14.07
N ALA A 159 13.16 15.73 13.68
CA ALA A 159 12.66 14.72 14.61
C ALA A 159 13.80 13.81 15.09
N LEU A 160 14.71 13.40 14.19
CA LEU A 160 15.90 12.62 14.54
C LEU A 160 16.86 13.37 15.46
N GLN A 161 17.00 14.69 15.29
CA GLN A 161 17.80 15.53 16.20
C GLN A 161 17.21 15.58 17.62
N LYS A 162 15.88 15.58 17.74
CA LYS A 162 15.19 15.58 19.04
C LYS A 162 15.17 14.19 19.68
N ASN A 163 15.00 13.15 18.87
CA ASN A 163 14.92 11.77 19.32
C ASN A 163 15.74 10.86 18.39
N ALA A 164 16.99 10.60 18.81
CA ALA A 164 17.93 9.79 18.03
C ALA A 164 17.49 8.33 17.86
N THR A 165 16.64 7.79 18.74
CA THR A 165 16.16 6.40 18.65
C THR A 165 15.28 6.16 17.42
N LEU A 166 14.70 7.23 16.84
CA LEU A 166 13.99 7.16 15.56
C LEU A 166 14.88 6.66 14.41
N ALA A 167 16.21 6.78 14.53
CA ALA A 167 17.16 6.26 13.53
C ALA A 167 17.16 4.74 13.43
N ASP A 168 16.62 4.04 14.44
CA ASP A 168 16.50 2.58 14.45
C ASP A 168 15.28 2.09 13.68
N SER A 169 14.35 2.98 13.32
CA SER A 169 13.19 2.64 12.49
C SER A 169 13.60 2.30 11.06
N PRO A 170 13.41 1.04 10.61
CA PRO A 170 13.71 0.66 9.24
C PRO A 170 12.81 1.37 8.23
N ALA A 171 11.53 1.50 8.58
CA ALA A 171 10.55 2.22 7.79
C ALA A 171 10.98 3.68 7.59
N LEU A 172 11.29 4.42 8.66
CA LEU A 172 11.74 5.80 8.52
C LEU A 172 13.00 5.94 7.68
N THR A 173 13.97 5.04 7.89
CA THR A 173 15.21 5.00 7.10
C THR A 173 14.91 4.83 5.61
N PHE A 174 14.03 3.88 5.26
CA PHE A 174 13.66 3.61 3.88
C PHE A 174 12.89 4.79 3.27
N GLN A 175 11.88 5.32 3.97
CA GLN A 175 11.05 6.41 3.45
C GLN A 175 11.86 7.70 3.23
N ARG A 176 12.84 8.00 4.09
CA ARG A 176 13.80 9.10 3.84
C ARG A 176 14.65 8.86 2.59
N ALA A 177 15.07 7.62 2.35
CA ALA A 177 15.83 7.25 1.15
C ALA A 177 14.98 7.44 -0.12
N VAL A 178 13.70 7.10 -0.08
CA VAL A 178 12.74 7.34 -1.18
C VAL A 178 12.57 8.83 -1.43
N ALA A 179 12.26 9.62 -0.39
CA ALA A 179 12.13 11.07 -0.52
C ALA A 179 13.41 11.73 -1.09
N THR A 180 14.59 11.23 -0.71
CA THR A 180 15.88 11.67 -1.25
C THR A 180 16.06 11.31 -2.73
N ARG A 181 15.65 10.10 -3.14
CA ARG A 181 15.65 9.66 -4.54
C ARG A 181 14.71 10.53 -5.39
N LEU A 182 13.48 10.72 -4.95
CA LEU A 182 12.48 11.52 -5.65
C LEU A 182 12.85 13.02 -5.69
N GLY A 183 13.59 13.50 -4.69
CA GLY A 183 14.19 14.83 -4.68
C GLY A 183 15.33 15.03 -5.69
N GLY A 184 15.67 14.02 -6.50
CA GLY A 184 16.69 14.10 -7.56
C GLY A 184 18.11 13.77 -7.11
N ASN A 185 18.31 13.20 -5.91
CA ASN A 185 19.63 12.82 -5.41
C ASN A 185 19.69 11.34 -5.00
N PRO A 186 19.52 10.38 -5.93
CA PRO A 186 19.49 8.95 -5.61
C PRO A 186 20.79 8.44 -4.97
N GLN A 187 21.94 9.09 -5.21
CA GLN A 187 23.22 8.70 -4.61
C GLN A 187 23.29 9.03 -3.11
N ALA A 188 22.53 10.03 -2.65
CA ALA A 188 22.43 10.37 -1.24
C ALA A 188 21.45 9.47 -0.45
N ALA A 189 20.70 8.60 -1.13
CA ALA A 189 19.77 7.66 -0.51
C ALA A 189 20.54 6.56 0.26
N ARG A 190 20.65 6.72 1.58
CA ARG A 190 21.45 5.84 2.44
C ARG A 190 20.66 4.62 2.90
N LEU A 191 20.74 3.54 2.14
CA LEU A 191 20.15 2.23 2.48
C LEU A 191 21.16 1.23 3.09
N THR A 192 22.40 1.66 3.37
CA THR A 192 23.49 0.76 3.80
C THR A 192 23.15 -0.04 5.06
N ARG A 193 22.55 0.59 6.08
CA ARG A 193 22.16 -0.12 7.31
C ARG A 193 21.18 -1.27 7.02
N LEU A 194 20.12 -0.98 6.26
CA LEU A 194 19.07 -1.94 5.93
C LEU A 194 19.59 -3.14 5.12
N LYS A 195 20.56 -2.93 4.23
CA LYS A 195 21.14 -4.02 3.41
C LYS A 195 21.91 -5.06 4.22
N HIS A 196 22.50 -4.65 5.35
CA HIS A 196 23.40 -5.51 6.15
C HIS A 196 22.75 -6.07 7.42
N ASP A 197 21.55 -5.61 7.77
CA ASP A 197 20.84 -6.07 8.95
C ASP A 197 19.78 -7.11 8.58
N ALA A 198 19.93 -8.34 9.07
CA ALA A 198 18.96 -9.41 8.80
C ALA A 198 17.66 -9.26 9.61
N HIS A 199 17.65 -8.44 10.66
CA HIS A 199 16.54 -8.31 11.59
C HIS A 199 15.53 -7.21 11.20
N VAL A 200 15.80 -6.46 10.12
CA VAL A 200 14.87 -5.41 9.63
C VAL A 200 13.74 -5.95 8.74
N GLY A 201 13.56 -7.28 8.67
CA GLY A 201 12.49 -7.92 7.91
C GLY A 201 12.57 -7.60 6.39
N PRO A 202 11.43 -7.39 5.69
CA PRO A 202 11.39 -7.16 4.25
C PRO A 202 12.11 -5.88 3.81
N TRP A 203 12.37 -4.92 4.71
CA TRP A 203 13.13 -3.71 4.40
C TRP A 203 14.54 -4.01 3.87
N ARG A 204 15.14 -5.12 4.30
CA ARG A 204 16.42 -5.58 3.73
C ARG A 204 16.26 -5.93 2.25
N THR A 205 15.24 -6.71 1.92
CA THR A 205 14.97 -7.14 0.54
C THR A 205 14.65 -5.94 -0.36
N TYR A 206 13.83 -5.00 0.12
CA TYR A 206 13.54 -3.76 -0.62
C TYR A 206 14.78 -2.90 -0.82
N ALA A 207 15.63 -2.78 0.20
CA ALA A 207 16.89 -2.04 0.09
C ALA A 207 17.89 -2.70 -0.89
N LEU A 208 17.90 -4.03 -0.96
CA LEU A 208 18.67 -4.77 -1.96
C LEU A 208 18.10 -4.60 -3.35
N ALA A 209 16.77 -4.63 -3.51
CA ALA A 209 16.09 -4.40 -4.79
C ALA A 209 16.40 -3.00 -5.36
N GLU A 210 16.33 -1.95 -4.53
CA GLU A 210 16.71 -0.59 -4.95
C GLU A 210 18.18 -0.50 -5.37
N LYS A 211 19.09 -1.21 -4.68
CA LYS A 211 20.50 -1.31 -5.11
C LYS A 211 20.63 -2.04 -6.45
N TRP A 212 19.90 -3.14 -6.64
CA TRP A 212 19.92 -3.91 -7.89
C TRP A 212 19.41 -3.08 -9.06
N LEU A 213 18.34 -2.30 -8.88
CA LEU A 213 17.78 -1.41 -9.90
C LEU A 213 18.75 -0.33 -10.38
N GLN A 214 19.70 0.09 -9.53
CA GLN A 214 20.77 1.05 -9.84
C GLN A 214 22.02 0.41 -10.46
N SER A 215 22.10 -0.93 -10.45
CA SER A 215 23.21 -1.69 -11.02
C SER A 215 22.99 -1.96 -12.52
N LYS A 216 23.93 -2.68 -13.15
CA LYS A 216 23.77 -3.19 -14.52
C LYS A 216 22.70 -4.29 -14.63
N ARG A 217 22.22 -4.85 -13.50
CA ARG A 217 21.22 -5.94 -13.43
C ARG A 217 21.71 -7.26 -14.07
N ASP A 218 23.01 -7.52 -13.96
CA ASP A 218 23.65 -8.75 -14.47
C ASP A 218 23.33 -9.99 -13.59
N ASP A 219 23.00 -9.76 -12.32
CA ASP A 219 22.65 -10.80 -11.34
C ASP A 219 21.12 -10.94 -11.15
N GLU A 220 20.69 -12.05 -10.54
CA GLU A 220 19.27 -12.30 -10.19
C GLU A 220 18.71 -11.19 -9.28
N PRO A 221 17.50 -10.66 -9.55
CA PRO A 221 16.88 -9.64 -8.71
C PRO A 221 16.56 -10.17 -7.30
N PRO A 222 16.67 -9.33 -6.26
CA PRO A 222 16.29 -9.70 -4.88
C PRO A 222 14.78 -9.91 -4.67
N LEU A 223 13.96 -9.39 -5.58
CA LEU A 223 12.51 -9.60 -5.64
C LEU A 223 12.17 -10.33 -6.95
N PRO A 224 11.09 -11.12 -7.00
CA PRO A 224 10.55 -11.59 -8.26
C PRO A 224 10.34 -10.41 -9.23
N LYS A 225 10.39 -10.69 -10.53
CA LYS A 225 10.14 -9.68 -11.57
C LYS A 225 9.11 -10.16 -12.57
N VAL A 226 8.27 -9.24 -13.02
CA VAL A 226 7.36 -9.38 -14.16
C VAL A 226 7.75 -8.34 -15.19
N VAL A 227 7.68 -8.69 -16.47
CA VAL A 227 7.96 -7.78 -17.57
C VAL A 227 6.64 -7.24 -18.11
N CYS A 228 6.49 -5.92 -18.11
CA CYS A 228 5.45 -5.21 -18.84
C CYS A 228 6.02 -4.84 -20.20
N ARG A 229 5.60 -5.54 -21.26
CA ARG A 229 6.11 -5.28 -22.62
C ARG A 229 5.25 -4.24 -23.31
N GLN A 230 5.88 -3.38 -24.11
CA GLN A 230 5.15 -2.51 -25.02
C GLN A 230 4.33 -3.35 -26.00
N ALA A 231 3.04 -3.04 -26.10
CA ALA A 231 2.09 -3.70 -26.97
C ALA A 231 2.41 -3.37 -28.43
N ASN A 232 2.50 -4.40 -29.27
CA ASN A 232 2.62 -4.24 -30.72
C ASN A 232 1.28 -3.91 -31.39
N ALA A 233 0.16 -4.20 -30.72
CA ALA A 233 -1.19 -3.85 -31.09
C ALA A 233 -2.04 -3.69 -29.82
N ARG A 234 -3.08 -2.84 -29.88
CA ARG A 234 -4.02 -2.70 -28.76
C ARG A 234 -4.86 -3.97 -28.62
N PRO A 235 -5.02 -4.50 -27.40
CA PRO A 235 -5.92 -5.64 -27.19
C PRO A 235 -7.37 -5.23 -27.39
N HIS A 236 -8.17 -6.17 -27.85
CA HIS A 236 -9.62 -6.02 -27.86
C HIS A 236 -10.17 -6.48 -26.51
N LEU A 237 -10.65 -5.54 -25.68
CA LEU A 237 -11.19 -5.89 -24.37
C LEU A 237 -12.54 -6.64 -24.52
N ASP A 238 -12.49 -7.97 -24.52
CA ASP A 238 -13.65 -8.87 -24.62
C ASP A 238 -13.62 -10.02 -23.60
N GLY A 239 -12.54 -10.11 -22.82
CA GLY A 239 -12.34 -11.11 -21.78
C GLY A 239 -11.90 -12.48 -22.30
N GLN A 240 -11.53 -12.65 -23.57
CA GLN A 240 -11.11 -13.95 -24.11
C GLN A 240 -9.61 -14.24 -23.97
N LEU A 241 -8.78 -13.19 -23.77
CA LEU A 241 -7.32 -13.31 -23.66
C LEU A 241 -6.64 -13.97 -24.87
N ASP A 242 -7.20 -13.81 -26.08
CA ASP A 242 -6.69 -14.40 -27.32
C ASP A 242 -5.82 -13.45 -28.16
N ASP A 243 -5.68 -12.19 -27.74
CA ASP A 243 -4.77 -11.23 -28.32
C ASP A 243 -3.29 -11.63 -28.15
N SER A 244 -2.48 -11.31 -29.16
CA SER A 244 -1.05 -11.68 -29.22
C SER A 244 -0.15 -11.09 -28.12
N ILE A 245 -0.65 -10.10 -27.37
CA ILE A 245 0.09 -9.48 -26.27
C ILE A 245 0.04 -10.33 -24.98
N TRP A 246 -0.91 -11.26 -24.89
CA TRP A 246 -1.12 -12.13 -23.73
C TRP A 246 -0.35 -13.45 -23.85
N GLN A 247 0.09 -13.97 -22.70
CA GLN A 247 0.86 -15.18 -22.52
C GLN A 247 0.14 -16.11 -21.52
N ALA A 248 -0.25 -17.31 -21.92
CA ALA A 248 -1.19 -18.14 -21.13
C ALA A 248 -0.68 -18.64 -19.76
N ASP A 249 0.60 -18.47 -19.42
CA ASP A 249 1.23 -19.16 -18.29
C ASP A 249 1.12 -18.41 -16.94
N GLU A 250 0.80 -17.10 -16.96
CA GLU A 250 0.76 -16.29 -15.73
C GLU A 250 -0.67 -15.83 -15.40
N PRO A 251 -1.09 -15.91 -14.11
CA PRO A 251 -2.46 -15.58 -13.70
C PRO A 251 -2.76 -14.08 -13.78
N VAL A 252 -1.73 -13.24 -13.73
CA VAL A 252 -1.84 -11.78 -13.89
C VAL A 252 -0.74 -11.32 -14.83
N GLN A 253 -1.10 -10.56 -15.85
CA GLN A 253 -0.19 -10.13 -16.91
C GLN A 253 -0.35 -8.65 -17.20
N PHE A 254 0.74 -8.05 -17.68
CA PHE A 254 0.82 -6.62 -17.95
C PHE A 254 1.40 -6.37 -19.34
N SER A 255 0.80 -5.43 -20.04
CA SER A 255 1.34 -4.83 -21.26
C SER A 255 1.00 -3.35 -21.27
N TYR A 256 1.57 -2.57 -22.18
CA TYR A 256 1.27 -1.15 -22.24
C TYR A 256 1.46 -0.55 -23.63
N ASP A 257 0.77 0.55 -23.92
CA ASP A 257 1.06 1.42 -25.06
C ASP A 257 1.23 2.88 -24.59
N ASP A 258 1.21 3.82 -25.52
CA ASP A 258 1.36 5.24 -25.20
C ASP A 258 0.16 5.83 -24.41
N ASP A 259 -0.99 5.17 -24.41
CA ASP A 259 -2.24 5.65 -23.82
C ASP A 259 -2.66 4.87 -22.56
N PHE A 260 -2.35 3.57 -22.49
CA PHE A 260 -2.86 2.66 -21.48
C PHE A 260 -1.80 1.73 -20.88
N LEU A 261 -1.97 1.45 -19.59
CA LEU A 261 -1.54 0.20 -18.98
C LEU A 261 -2.62 -0.87 -19.19
N TYR A 262 -2.27 -2.00 -19.77
CA TYR A 262 -3.15 -3.15 -19.94
C TYR A 262 -2.91 -4.19 -18.86
N LEU A 263 -3.99 -4.81 -18.40
CA LEU A 263 -4.01 -5.88 -17.41
C LEU A 263 -4.83 -7.05 -17.94
N ALA A 264 -4.30 -8.26 -17.83
CA ALA A 264 -5.05 -9.50 -17.99
C ALA A 264 -5.01 -10.31 -16.70
N ILE A 265 -6.15 -10.88 -16.32
CA ILE A 265 -6.28 -11.80 -15.20
C ILE A 265 -6.92 -13.09 -15.72
N SER A 266 -6.36 -14.23 -15.34
CA SER A 266 -6.97 -15.55 -15.58
C SER A 266 -6.84 -16.36 -14.30
N THR A 267 -7.96 -16.78 -13.72
CA THR A 267 -7.92 -17.62 -12.51
C THR A 267 -8.86 -18.81 -12.59
N PRO A 268 -8.47 -19.99 -12.09
CA PRO A 268 -9.32 -21.18 -12.12
C PRO A 268 -10.58 -20.98 -11.27
N LYS A 269 -11.76 -21.29 -11.79
CA LYS A 269 -13.02 -21.23 -11.05
C LYS A 269 -13.00 -22.15 -9.83
N ILE A 270 -13.53 -21.67 -8.71
CA ILE A 270 -13.68 -22.45 -7.48
C ILE A 270 -14.91 -23.35 -7.62
N ALA A 271 -14.73 -24.65 -7.37
CA ALA A 271 -15.83 -25.61 -7.45
C ALA A 271 -16.98 -25.22 -6.49
N GLY A 272 -18.21 -25.24 -7.01
CA GLY A 272 -19.42 -24.91 -6.25
C GLY A 272 -19.69 -23.41 -6.06
N GLN A 273 -18.86 -22.52 -6.62
CA GLN A 273 -19.14 -21.08 -6.64
C GLN A 273 -19.92 -20.68 -7.90
N ASN A 274 -20.65 -19.57 -7.78
CA ASN A 274 -21.42 -19.00 -8.88
C ASN A 274 -20.56 -18.03 -9.70
N TYR A 275 -20.46 -18.25 -11.01
CA TYR A 275 -19.76 -17.40 -11.96
C TYR A 275 -20.66 -16.91 -13.09
N GLU A 276 -21.98 -16.84 -12.87
CA GLU A 276 -22.90 -16.27 -13.85
C GLU A 276 -22.50 -14.83 -14.20
N PRO A 277 -22.53 -14.45 -15.49
CA PRO A 277 -22.24 -13.09 -15.92
C PRO A 277 -23.18 -12.07 -15.27
N ASP A 278 -22.66 -10.88 -14.98
CA ASP A 278 -23.47 -9.76 -14.53
C ASP A 278 -23.74 -8.81 -15.69
N ALA A 279 -24.99 -8.76 -16.14
CA ALA A 279 -25.41 -7.87 -17.22
C ALA A 279 -25.61 -6.41 -16.75
N ARG A 280 -25.52 -6.13 -15.45
CA ARG A 280 -25.69 -4.78 -14.93
C ARG A 280 -24.49 -3.92 -15.32
N PRO A 281 -24.70 -2.63 -15.66
CA PRO A 281 -23.60 -1.69 -15.84
C PRO A 281 -22.73 -1.65 -14.59
N ARG A 282 -21.41 -1.54 -14.77
CA ARG A 282 -20.47 -1.37 -13.67
C ARG A 282 -20.80 -0.11 -12.88
N THR A 283 -20.86 -0.25 -11.57
CA THR A 283 -20.98 0.89 -10.65
C THR A 283 -19.63 1.22 -10.04
N TYR A 284 -19.46 2.47 -9.62
CA TYR A 284 -18.34 2.85 -8.80
C TYR A 284 -18.43 2.20 -7.41
N ASP A 285 -17.29 1.80 -6.85
CA ASP A 285 -17.16 1.16 -5.53
C ASP A 285 -18.18 0.06 -5.29
N ALA A 286 -18.26 -0.89 -6.22
CA ALA A 286 -19.18 -1.99 -6.10
C ALA A 286 -18.92 -2.80 -4.82
N ASP A 287 -20.00 -3.34 -4.24
CA ASP A 287 -19.87 -4.33 -3.18
C ASP A 287 -19.42 -5.66 -3.80
N LEU A 288 -18.17 -6.02 -3.54
CA LEU A 288 -17.55 -7.25 -4.01
C LEU A 288 -17.73 -8.41 -3.00
N THR A 289 -18.40 -8.17 -1.86
CA THR A 289 -18.56 -9.16 -0.79
C THR A 289 -19.20 -10.44 -1.33
N GLY A 290 -18.60 -11.58 -1.00
CA GLY A 290 -19.10 -12.89 -1.44
C GLY A 290 -18.77 -13.25 -2.89
N HIS A 291 -18.00 -12.42 -3.60
CA HIS A 291 -17.49 -12.72 -4.94
C HIS A 291 -16.01 -13.07 -4.92
N ASP A 292 -15.56 -13.82 -5.92
CA ASP A 292 -14.15 -14.16 -6.15
C ASP A 292 -13.46 -12.98 -6.82
N GLN A 293 -12.34 -12.54 -6.25
CA GLN A 293 -11.71 -11.27 -6.60
C GLN A 293 -10.21 -11.42 -6.78
N VAL A 294 -9.64 -10.51 -7.55
CA VAL A 294 -8.20 -10.24 -7.54
C VAL A 294 -8.00 -8.80 -7.12
N ARG A 295 -7.17 -8.62 -6.09
CA ARG A 295 -6.66 -7.33 -5.64
C ARG A 295 -5.27 -7.15 -6.21
N LEU A 296 -5.03 -6.03 -6.88
CA LEU A 296 -3.75 -5.60 -7.42
C LEU A 296 -3.29 -4.34 -6.69
N ARG A 297 -2.01 -4.24 -6.39
CA ARG A 297 -1.35 -3.06 -5.82
C ARG A 297 -0.30 -2.56 -6.79
N LEU A 298 -0.36 -1.27 -7.11
CA LEU A 298 0.59 -0.56 -7.96
C LEU A 298 1.29 0.52 -7.14
N ASP A 299 2.56 0.30 -6.85
CA ASP A 299 3.46 1.25 -6.19
C ASP A 299 4.47 1.76 -7.24
N LEU A 300 4.23 2.98 -7.68
CA LEU A 300 4.86 3.62 -8.83
C LEU A 300 6.24 4.18 -8.46
N ASP A 301 6.39 4.64 -7.21
CA ASP A 301 7.62 5.23 -6.74
C ASP A 301 8.49 4.27 -5.93
N ARG A 302 8.03 3.05 -5.63
CA ARG A 302 8.71 2.00 -4.87
C ARG A 302 9.02 2.43 -3.45
N ASP A 303 8.05 3.03 -2.78
CA ASP A 303 8.11 3.30 -1.35
C ASP A 303 7.71 2.10 -0.48
N TYR A 304 7.12 1.07 -1.11
CA TYR A 304 6.60 -0.17 -0.53
C TYR A 304 5.60 0.06 0.61
N ALA A 305 4.88 1.18 0.57
CA ALA A 305 3.99 1.63 1.64
C ALA A 305 2.70 2.29 1.12
N THR A 306 2.81 3.16 0.12
CA THR A 306 1.68 3.77 -0.58
C THR A 306 1.55 3.12 -1.97
N CYS A 307 0.32 2.97 -2.43
CA CYS A 307 0.03 2.34 -3.72
C CYS A 307 -1.40 2.66 -4.15
N PHE A 308 -1.69 2.51 -5.44
CA PHE A 308 -3.05 2.29 -5.89
C PHE A 308 -3.41 0.83 -5.64
N GLU A 309 -4.52 0.59 -4.94
CA GLU A 309 -5.09 -0.74 -4.77
C GLU A 309 -6.33 -0.86 -5.66
N LEU A 310 -6.26 -1.73 -6.66
CA LEU A 310 -7.30 -1.97 -7.66
C LEU A 310 -7.89 -3.35 -7.41
N THR A 311 -9.19 -3.44 -7.15
CA THR A 311 -9.84 -4.73 -6.92
C THR A 311 -10.88 -4.96 -7.98
N VAL A 312 -10.85 -6.14 -8.59
CA VAL A 312 -11.84 -6.56 -9.58
C VAL A 312 -12.34 -7.97 -9.25
N ASP A 313 -13.64 -8.19 -9.35
CA ASP A 313 -14.24 -9.51 -9.20
C ASP A 313 -14.48 -10.21 -10.54
N HIS A 314 -14.88 -11.49 -10.48
CA HIS A 314 -15.15 -12.29 -11.67
C HIS A 314 -16.25 -11.74 -12.60
N ARG A 315 -17.02 -10.73 -12.17
CA ARG A 315 -18.07 -10.07 -12.96
C ARG A 315 -17.54 -8.82 -13.67
N GLY A 316 -16.30 -8.41 -13.39
CA GLY A 316 -15.73 -7.14 -13.83
C GLY A 316 -16.18 -5.94 -13.00
N GLN A 317 -16.78 -6.16 -11.82
CA GLN A 317 -17.09 -5.08 -10.88
C GLN A 317 -15.82 -4.67 -10.12
N THR A 318 -15.65 -3.36 -9.90
CA THR A 318 -14.39 -2.80 -9.37
C THR A 318 -14.58 -2.06 -8.05
N ASN A 319 -13.55 -2.08 -7.21
CA ASN A 319 -13.47 -1.33 -5.96
C ASN A 319 -12.01 -0.92 -5.74
N ASP A 320 -11.74 0.37 -5.89
CA ASP A 320 -10.39 0.91 -6.04
C ASP A 320 -10.11 1.93 -4.94
N ARG A 321 -8.85 2.08 -4.52
CA ARG A 321 -8.44 3.11 -3.55
C ARG A 321 -7.01 3.57 -3.77
N CYS A 322 -6.72 4.81 -3.39
CA CYS A 322 -5.37 5.35 -3.36
C CYS A 322 -4.86 5.37 -1.92
N TRP A 323 -3.90 4.49 -1.62
CA TRP A 323 -3.41 4.27 -0.26
C TRP A 323 -4.54 3.91 0.72
N LEU A 324 -4.95 4.86 1.57
CA LEU A 324 -6.09 4.68 2.49
C LEU A 324 -7.39 5.31 1.98
N ASP A 325 -7.31 6.18 0.97
CA ASP A 325 -8.44 6.94 0.44
C ASP A 325 -9.32 6.07 -0.44
N LYS A 326 -10.48 5.68 0.12
CA LYS A 326 -11.50 4.91 -0.59
C LYS A 326 -12.36 5.75 -1.53
N SER A 327 -12.28 7.08 -1.44
CA SER A 327 -13.04 7.97 -2.33
C SER A 327 -12.35 8.22 -3.66
N TRP A 328 -11.10 7.75 -3.81
CA TRP A 328 -10.40 7.80 -5.08
C TRP A 328 -10.99 6.78 -6.06
N ASN A 329 -11.36 7.27 -7.24
CA ASN A 329 -11.97 6.46 -8.29
C ASN A 329 -11.06 6.37 -9.51
N LEU A 330 -10.57 5.17 -9.82
CA LEU A 330 -9.85 4.93 -11.05
C LEU A 330 -10.82 4.85 -12.24
N GLN A 331 -10.57 5.65 -13.27
CA GLN A 331 -11.17 5.39 -14.57
C GLN A 331 -10.37 4.31 -15.29
N TRP A 332 -10.96 3.15 -15.50
CA TRP A 332 -10.41 2.08 -16.32
C TRP A 332 -11.52 1.31 -17.05
N PHE A 333 -11.20 0.77 -18.22
CA PHE A 333 -12.07 -0.05 -19.05
C PHE A 333 -11.87 -1.51 -18.68
N VAL A 334 -12.94 -2.27 -18.46
CA VAL A 334 -12.89 -3.65 -17.96
C VAL A 334 -13.85 -4.51 -18.77
N ALA A 335 -13.37 -5.65 -19.25
CA ALA A 335 -14.17 -6.71 -19.85
C ALA A 335 -13.97 -7.99 -19.01
N ALA A 336 -15.07 -8.65 -18.67
CA ALA A 336 -15.07 -9.91 -17.95
C ALA A 336 -15.53 -11.04 -18.86
N GLY A 337 -14.88 -12.19 -18.72
CA GLY A 337 -15.16 -13.35 -19.56
C GLY A 337 -14.73 -14.66 -18.89
N GLY A 338 -14.30 -15.59 -19.74
CA GLY A 338 -13.74 -16.87 -19.34
C GLY A 338 -14.52 -18.04 -19.91
N ASP A 339 -14.15 -19.23 -19.45
CA ASP A 339 -14.65 -20.51 -19.95
C ASP A 339 -15.21 -21.37 -18.81
N ASN A 340 -15.33 -22.68 -19.03
CA ASN A 340 -15.84 -23.60 -18.01
C ASN A 340 -14.90 -23.78 -16.81
N THR A 341 -13.62 -23.44 -16.96
CA THR A 341 -12.55 -23.72 -16.02
C THR A 341 -11.95 -22.46 -15.38
N HIS A 342 -11.98 -21.33 -16.08
CA HIS A 342 -11.40 -20.06 -15.64
C HIS A 342 -12.41 -18.93 -15.79
N TRP A 343 -12.30 -17.92 -14.93
CA TRP A 343 -12.83 -16.60 -15.23
C TRP A 343 -11.66 -15.67 -15.54
N THR A 344 -11.93 -14.70 -16.39
CA THR A 344 -10.90 -13.81 -16.95
C THR A 344 -11.33 -12.36 -16.87
N ILE A 345 -10.36 -11.47 -16.80
CA ILE A 345 -10.53 -10.02 -16.92
C ILE A 345 -9.50 -9.50 -17.92
N GLU A 346 -9.95 -8.64 -18.82
CA GLU A 346 -9.10 -7.72 -19.56
C GLU A 346 -9.42 -6.30 -19.14
N ALA A 347 -8.39 -5.50 -18.90
CA ALA A 347 -8.57 -4.12 -18.57
C ALA A 347 -7.54 -3.19 -19.21
N ALA A 348 -7.97 -1.95 -19.46
CA ALA A 348 -7.12 -0.86 -19.91
C ALA A 348 -7.26 0.32 -18.96
N ILE A 349 -6.15 0.73 -18.36
CA ILE A 349 -6.05 1.85 -17.42
C ILE A 349 -5.35 3.01 -18.14
N PRO A 350 -6.05 4.13 -18.43
CA PRO A 350 -5.42 5.31 -19.00
C PRO A 350 -4.28 5.80 -18.10
N TRP A 351 -3.13 6.17 -18.70
CA TRP A 351 -1.99 6.65 -17.91
C TRP A 351 -2.33 7.82 -17.01
N LYS A 352 -3.13 8.77 -17.53
CA LYS A 352 -3.60 9.95 -16.79
C LYS A 352 -4.34 9.64 -15.48
N SER A 353 -4.78 8.40 -15.28
CA SER A 353 -5.46 7.95 -14.06
C SER A 353 -4.47 7.46 -12.99
N LEU A 354 -3.22 7.16 -13.36
CA LEU A 354 -2.17 6.66 -12.48
C LEU A 354 -1.01 7.64 -12.32
N THR A 355 -0.63 8.33 -13.40
CA THR A 355 0.55 9.19 -13.46
C THR A 355 0.41 10.25 -14.56
N ALA A 356 1.14 11.35 -14.44
CA ALA A 356 1.15 12.42 -15.44
C ALA A 356 1.81 11.97 -16.77
N THR A 357 2.78 11.07 -16.70
CA THR A 357 3.53 10.59 -17.88
C THR A 357 3.71 9.07 -17.82
N PRO A 358 3.54 8.35 -18.95
CA PRO A 358 3.82 6.93 -19.03
C PRO A 358 5.25 6.58 -18.60
N PRO A 359 5.48 5.41 -17.97
CA PRO A 359 6.83 4.93 -17.67
C PRO A 359 7.68 4.81 -18.92
N GLN A 360 8.95 5.21 -18.82
CA GLN A 360 9.93 4.98 -19.89
C GLN A 360 10.45 3.52 -19.83
N PRO A 361 10.93 2.96 -20.94
CA PRO A 361 11.60 1.66 -20.92
C PRO A 361 12.70 1.59 -19.85
N ASN A 362 12.83 0.43 -19.21
CA ASN A 362 13.69 0.15 -18.05
C ASN A 362 13.28 0.78 -16.71
N THR A 363 12.18 1.53 -16.67
CA THR A 363 11.53 1.93 -15.41
C THR A 363 11.00 0.68 -14.69
N ALA A 364 10.96 0.75 -13.36
CA ALA A 364 10.42 -0.33 -12.53
C ALA A 364 9.34 0.23 -11.60
N TRP A 365 8.21 -0.44 -11.49
CA TRP A 365 7.27 -0.26 -10.39
C TRP A 365 7.37 -1.45 -9.42
N ALA A 366 6.85 -1.28 -8.21
CA ALA A 366 6.57 -2.39 -7.31
C ALA A 366 5.09 -2.75 -7.46
N ILE A 367 4.80 -4.05 -7.61
CA ILE A 367 3.44 -4.55 -7.72
C ILE A 367 3.22 -5.73 -6.78
N ALA A 368 1.99 -5.93 -6.35
CA ALA A 368 1.58 -7.16 -5.67
C ALA A 368 0.16 -7.50 -6.10
N TRP A 369 -0.19 -8.77 -6.15
CA TRP A 369 -1.58 -9.17 -6.36
C TRP A 369 -1.94 -10.34 -5.46
N THR A 370 -3.23 -10.46 -5.16
CA THR A 370 -3.77 -11.59 -4.41
C THR A 370 -5.19 -11.88 -4.80
N ARG A 371 -5.47 -13.19 -4.86
CA ARG A 371 -6.80 -13.70 -5.06
C ARG A 371 -7.53 -13.77 -3.72
N LEU A 372 -8.71 -13.18 -3.67
CA LEU A 372 -9.61 -13.20 -2.52
C LEU A 372 -10.82 -14.08 -2.89
N PRO A 373 -10.88 -15.34 -2.42
CA PRO A 373 -12.02 -16.21 -2.72
C PRO A 373 -13.31 -15.66 -2.08
N PRO A 374 -14.50 -16.08 -2.54
CA PRO A 374 -15.78 -15.73 -1.93
C PRO A 374 -15.79 -16.01 -0.42
N ASN A 375 -16.23 -15.02 0.37
CA ASN A 375 -16.21 -15.07 1.83
C ASN A 375 -14.82 -15.44 2.36
N PRO A 376 -13.79 -14.64 2.05
CA PRO A 376 -12.47 -14.91 2.59
C PRO A 376 -12.59 -14.87 4.12
N LYS A 377 -11.94 -15.80 4.82
CA LYS A 377 -11.90 -15.75 6.29
C LYS A 377 -11.45 -14.33 6.67
N PRO A 378 -12.16 -13.64 7.57
CA PRO A 378 -11.72 -12.33 8.01
C PRO A 378 -10.31 -12.50 8.57
N HIS A 379 -9.33 -11.93 7.87
CA HIS A 379 -8.01 -11.76 8.43
C HIS A 379 -8.17 -10.81 9.61
N SER A 380 -7.58 -11.16 10.75
CA SER A 380 -7.59 -10.25 11.89
C SER A 380 -6.98 -8.92 11.43
N PRO A 381 -7.56 -7.75 11.75
CA PRO A 381 -6.86 -6.48 11.57
C PRO A 381 -5.66 -6.53 12.52
N GLY A 382 -4.52 -6.97 12.00
CA GLY A 382 -3.32 -7.33 12.78
C GLY A 382 -2.49 -8.43 12.11
N GLU A 383 -3.14 -9.35 11.42
CA GLU A 383 -2.48 -10.23 10.47
C GLU A 383 -2.22 -9.44 9.20
N GLY A 384 -1.09 -8.73 9.23
CA GLY A 384 -0.47 -8.20 8.02
C GLY A 384 -0.34 -9.27 6.94
N ALA A 385 0.10 -8.85 5.76
CA ALA A 385 0.41 -9.67 4.60
C ALA A 385 1.12 -11.01 4.88
N SER A 386 1.66 -11.25 6.07
CA SER A 386 2.09 -12.56 6.56
C SER A 386 1.03 -13.69 6.56
N ALA A 387 -0.28 -13.44 6.66
CA ALA A 387 -1.28 -14.53 6.60
C ALA A 387 -1.69 -14.91 5.16
N THR A 388 -1.43 -14.04 4.17
CA THR A 388 -1.64 -14.32 2.73
C THR A 388 -0.34 -14.51 1.94
N GLY A 389 0.83 -14.18 2.50
CA GLY A 389 2.12 -14.30 1.82
C GLY A 389 2.36 -13.26 0.72
N GLU A 390 1.61 -12.15 0.68
CA GLU A 390 1.79 -11.11 -0.34
C GLU A 390 3.18 -10.47 -0.24
N ARG A 391 3.99 -10.63 -1.29
CA ARG A 391 5.29 -9.97 -1.43
C ARG A 391 5.28 -9.12 -2.70
N PHE A 392 5.75 -7.89 -2.58
CA PHE A 392 5.98 -7.06 -3.75
C PHE A 392 6.94 -7.73 -4.75
N THR A 393 6.63 -7.52 -6.01
CA THR A 393 7.31 -7.98 -7.22
C THR A 393 7.69 -6.74 -8.04
N LEU A 394 8.79 -6.79 -8.79
CA LEU A 394 9.17 -5.70 -9.67
C LEU A 394 8.45 -5.81 -11.01
N LEU A 395 7.69 -4.79 -11.40
CA LEU A 395 7.15 -4.66 -12.76
C LEU A 395 8.13 -3.83 -13.61
N LEU A 396 8.81 -4.47 -14.56
CA LEU A 396 9.80 -3.83 -15.42
C LEU A 396 9.18 -3.47 -16.77
N PHE A 397 9.17 -2.20 -17.12
CA PHE A 397 8.72 -1.72 -18.43
C PHE A 397 9.81 -1.96 -19.46
N GLN A 398 9.46 -2.62 -20.58
CA GLN A 398 10.37 -2.94 -21.67
C GLN A 398 9.85 -2.45 -23.02
#